data_AF-A0A4P6PCX3-F1
#
_entry.id   AF-A0A4P6PCX3-F1
#
_cell.length_a   1.000
_cell.length_b   1.000
_cell.length_c   1.000
_cell.angle_alpha   90.00
_cell.angle_beta   90.00
_cell.angle_gamma   90.00
#
_symmetry.space_group_name_H-M   'P 1'
#
loop_
_entity.id
_entity.type
_entity.pdbx_description
1 polymer ?
#
loop_
_entity_poly.entity_id
_entity_poly.type
_entity_poly.pdbx_seq_one_letter_code
_entity_poly.pdbx_strand_id
1 'polypeptide(L)'
;MADQLQQLLDGEIDYVLAGCETLPKKMLLYPGSFNPLHQGHTGLLKAAERLSGRVGLLELSVKNVDKPPLERDEIYRRLAKIDLPVVLTHSPTFIEKAELFPGAWFAMGYDTAIRLLDPKYHPDVPALLRRFQILATRFIVAGRLHNGVFQSLEHVDIPKGFEELFIPVPEELFRADISSTELRNQ
;
A
#
# COMPACT_ATOMS: atom_id res chain seq x y z
N MET A 1 -9.34 12.19 -17.36
CA MET A 1 -9.46 11.74 -15.96
C MET A 1 -10.84 12.04 -15.35
N ALA A 2 -11.43 13.23 -15.53
CA ALA A 2 -12.70 13.56 -14.83
C ALA A 2 -13.83 12.56 -15.06
N ASP A 3 -14.08 12.16 -16.30
CA ASP A 3 -15.12 11.16 -16.62
C ASP A 3 -14.79 9.78 -16.04
N GLN A 4 -13.54 9.33 -16.20
CA GLN A 4 -13.06 8.06 -15.64
C GLN A 4 -13.14 8.04 -14.10
N LEU A 5 -12.86 9.15 -13.44
CA LEU A 5 -12.97 9.24 -11.98
C LEU A 5 -14.42 9.07 -11.52
N GLN A 6 -15.39 9.62 -12.26
CA GLN A 6 -16.79 9.39 -11.96
C GLN A 6 -17.17 7.93 -12.15
N GLN A 7 -16.76 7.33 -13.28
CA GLN A 7 -16.97 5.89 -13.53
C GLN A 7 -16.38 5.01 -12.43
N LEU A 8 -15.20 5.37 -11.90
CA LEU A 8 -14.59 4.65 -10.77
C LEU A 8 -15.41 4.79 -9.48
N LEU A 9 -15.92 6.00 -9.20
CA LEU A 9 -16.76 6.27 -8.01
C LEU A 9 -18.10 5.53 -8.10
N ASP A 10 -18.66 5.41 -9.31
CA ASP A 10 -19.88 4.66 -9.59
C ASP A 10 -19.65 3.13 -9.64
N GLY A 11 -18.38 2.70 -9.64
CA GLY A 11 -17.99 1.29 -9.71
C GLY A 11 -18.12 0.67 -11.10
N GLU A 12 -18.17 1.48 -12.15
CA GLU A 12 -18.25 1.04 -13.55
C GLU A 12 -16.90 0.58 -14.11
N ILE A 13 -15.80 1.10 -13.55
CA ILE A 13 -14.43 0.67 -13.86
C ILE A 13 -13.67 0.38 -12.57
N ASP A 14 -12.70 -0.53 -12.64
CA ASP A 14 -12.00 -1.01 -11.44
C ASP A 14 -10.90 -0.07 -10.95
N TYR A 15 -10.26 0.68 -11.87
CA TYR A 15 -9.18 1.60 -11.54
C TYR A 15 -9.02 2.75 -12.53
N VAL A 16 -8.32 3.81 -12.10
CA VAL A 16 -7.89 4.95 -12.91
C VAL A 16 -6.42 5.26 -12.64
N LEU A 17 -5.67 5.55 -13.70
CA LEU A 17 -4.27 5.98 -13.58
C LEU A 17 -4.16 7.51 -13.58
N ALA A 18 -3.33 8.04 -12.69
CA ALA A 18 -2.93 9.44 -12.66
C ALA A 18 -1.41 9.54 -12.66
N GLY A 19 -0.85 10.41 -13.50
CA GLY A 19 0.61 10.56 -13.64
C GLY A 19 1.31 9.43 -14.42
N CYS A 20 0.57 8.49 -15.00
CA CYS A 20 1.07 7.49 -15.96
C CYS A 20 -0.04 7.00 -16.90
N GLU A 21 0.33 6.47 -18.06
CA GLU A 21 -0.63 6.01 -19.08
C GLU A 21 -0.93 4.51 -19.03
N THR A 22 0.03 3.71 -18.56
CA THR A 22 -0.07 2.25 -18.53
C THR A 22 0.49 1.68 -17.24
N LEU A 23 -0.04 0.52 -16.83
CA LEU A 23 0.47 -0.23 -15.69
C LEU A 23 1.80 -0.92 -16.05
N PRO A 24 2.84 -0.81 -15.20
CA PRO A 24 4.08 -1.57 -15.38
C PRO A 24 3.85 -3.07 -15.26
N LYS A 25 4.53 -3.87 -16.11
CA LYS A 25 4.46 -5.34 -16.04
C LYS A 25 4.88 -5.93 -14.69
N LYS A 26 5.87 -5.32 -14.05
CA LYS A 26 6.37 -5.68 -12.72
C LYS A 26 6.14 -4.50 -11.78
N MET A 27 4.93 -4.41 -11.26
CA MET A 27 4.54 -3.30 -10.40
C MET A 27 4.75 -3.61 -8.92
N LEU A 28 5.06 -2.54 -8.19
CA LEU A 28 5.04 -2.45 -6.75
C LEU A 28 4.01 -1.38 -6.38
N LEU A 29 2.93 -1.77 -5.72
CA LEU A 29 1.91 -0.84 -5.25
C LEU A 29 2.21 -0.44 -3.82
N TYR A 30 2.05 0.83 -3.49
CA TYR A 30 2.10 1.31 -2.12
C TYR A 30 0.73 1.89 -1.74
N PRO A 31 -0.15 1.08 -1.12
CA PRO A 31 -1.43 1.54 -0.62
C PRO A 31 -1.30 2.55 0.51
N GLY A 32 -1.99 3.68 0.39
CA GLY A 32 -1.95 4.71 1.40
C GLY A 32 -2.99 5.82 1.21
N SER A 33 -3.31 6.53 2.29
CA SER A 33 -4.21 7.68 2.23
C SER A 33 -3.54 8.92 1.64
N PHE A 34 -2.20 9.01 1.74
CA PHE A 34 -1.35 10.11 1.25
C PHE A 34 -1.91 11.51 1.53
N ASN A 35 -2.39 11.73 2.76
CA ASN A 35 -3.04 12.97 3.19
C ASN A 35 -2.31 13.61 4.39
N PRO A 36 -1.17 14.30 4.17
CA PRO A 36 -0.48 14.49 2.89
C PRO A 36 0.60 13.42 2.60
N LEU A 37 1.04 13.34 1.34
CA LEU A 37 2.29 12.67 0.98
C LEU A 37 3.47 13.37 1.67
N HIS A 38 4.50 12.62 2.07
CA HIS A 38 5.68 13.16 2.76
C HIS A 38 6.92 12.28 2.52
N GLN A 39 8.08 12.73 3.00
CA GLN A 39 9.37 12.07 2.76
C GLN A 39 9.44 10.61 3.23
N GLY A 40 8.79 10.28 4.35
CA GLY A 40 8.66 8.88 4.78
C GLY A 40 8.01 7.98 3.72
N HIS A 41 6.95 8.44 3.06
CA HIS A 41 6.29 7.67 2.00
C HIS A 41 7.19 7.50 0.77
N THR A 42 7.81 8.59 0.31
CA THR A 42 8.64 8.56 -0.89
C THR A 42 9.93 7.77 -0.67
N GLY A 43 10.50 7.83 0.54
CA GLY A 43 11.64 7.02 0.94
C GLY A 43 11.31 5.52 0.97
N LEU A 44 10.16 5.14 1.53
CA LEU A 44 9.72 3.74 1.54
C LEU A 44 9.51 3.21 0.13
N LEU A 45 8.81 3.95 -0.73
CA LEU A 45 8.59 3.52 -2.11
C LEU A 45 9.92 3.26 -2.82
N LYS A 46 10.87 4.20 -2.73
CA LYS A 46 12.21 4.06 -3.35
C LYS A 46 13.00 2.86 -2.81
N ALA A 47 12.97 2.64 -1.50
CA ALA A 47 13.64 1.49 -0.89
C ALA A 47 13.04 0.16 -1.38
N ALA A 48 11.71 0.11 -1.46
CA ALA A 48 10.98 -1.05 -1.93
C ALA A 48 11.19 -1.32 -3.43
N GLU A 49 11.25 -0.27 -4.27
CA GLU A 49 11.64 -0.39 -5.69
C GLU A 49 13.05 -0.98 -5.82
N ARG A 50 14.02 -0.46 -5.06
CA ARG A 50 15.41 -0.95 -5.08
C ARG A 50 15.52 -2.42 -4.69
N LEU A 51 14.79 -2.85 -3.65
CA LEU A 51 14.80 -4.25 -3.19
C LEU A 51 14.15 -5.21 -4.18
N SER A 52 13.11 -4.77 -4.88
CA SER A 52 12.32 -5.65 -5.73
C SER A 52 12.69 -5.60 -7.21
N GLY A 53 13.37 -4.54 -7.67
CA GLY A 53 13.57 -4.25 -9.09
C GLY A 53 12.24 -4.02 -9.83
N ARG A 54 11.19 -3.59 -9.12
CA ARG A 54 9.85 -3.32 -9.64
C ARG A 54 9.61 -1.80 -9.74
N VAL A 55 8.64 -1.41 -10.55
CA VAL A 55 8.24 -0.01 -10.71
C VAL A 55 7.17 0.33 -9.68
N GLY A 56 7.43 1.36 -8.88
CA GLY A 56 6.57 1.82 -7.80
C GLY A 56 5.41 2.69 -8.29
N LEU A 57 4.21 2.42 -7.79
CA LEU A 57 3.07 3.31 -7.88
C LEU A 57 2.47 3.49 -6.48
N LEU A 58 1.98 4.69 -6.20
CA LEU A 58 1.09 4.87 -5.06
C LEU A 58 -0.27 4.27 -5.41
N GLU A 59 -0.91 3.62 -4.45
CA GLU A 59 -2.28 3.14 -4.60
C GLU A 59 -3.18 3.90 -3.62
N LEU A 60 -4.26 4.47 -4.14
CA LEU A 60 -5.23 5.20 -3.33
C LEU A 60 -6.63 4.65 -3.63
N SER A 61 -7.15 3.87 -2.69
CA SER A 61 -8.52 3.39 -2.76
C SER A 61 -9.51 4.53 -2.48
N VAL A 62 -10.48 4.71 -3.37
CA VAL A 62 -11.58 5.67 -3.21
C VAL A 62 -12.63 5.16 -2.22
N LYS A 63 -12.62 3.86 -1.89
CA LYS A 63 -13.40 3.26 -0.79
C LYS A 63 -12.50 2.83 0.36
N ASN A 64 -13.03 2.96 1.58
CA ASN A 64 -12.39 2.42 2.78
C ASN A 64 -13.40 1.56 3.52
N VAL A 65 -12.95 0.47 4.14
CA VAL A 65 -13.83 -0.49 4.84
C VAL A 65 -14.75 0.20 5.86
N ASP A 66 -14.22 1.19 6.59
CA ASP A 66 -14.89 1.83 7.73
C ASP A 66 -15.24 3.32 7.50
N LYS A 67 -15.12 3.84 6.27
CA LYS A 67 -15.37 5.27 5.97
C LYS A 67 -16.22 5.42 4.71
N PRO A 68 -16.99 6.51 4.59
CA PRO A 68 -17.64 6.83 3.32
C PRO A 68 -16.61 6.87 2.18
N PRO A 69 -17.03 6.57 0.95
CA PRO A 69 -16.20 6.80 -0.23
C PRO A 69 -15.65 8.22 -0.25
N LEU A 70 -14.46 8.39 -0.82
CA LEU A 70 -13.87 9.71 -0.99
C LEU A 70 -14.67 10.49 -2.03
N GLU A 71 -15.01 11.72 -1.68
CA GLU A 71 -15.59 12.67 -2.64
C GLU A 71 -14.57 13.05 -3.70
N ARG A 72 -15.08 13.39 -4.89
CA ARG A 72 -14.25 13.78 -6.04
C ARG A 72 -13.24 14.89 -5.70
N ASP A 73 -13.70 15.94 -5.02
CA ASP A 73 -12.87 17.09 -4.66
C ASP A 73 -11.74 16.71 -3.69
N GLU A 74 -12.02 15.77 -2.79
CA GLU A 74 -11.04 15.23 -1.85
C GLU A 74 -9.95 14.42 -2.57
N ILE A 75 -10.31 13.65 -3.58
CA ILE A 75 -9.36 12.92 -4.43
C ILE A 75 -8.46 13.90 -5.17
N TYR A 76 -9.03 14.89 -5.87
CA TYR A 76 -8.26 15.92 -6.56
C TYR A 76 -7.32 16.69 -5.61
N ARG A 77 -7.80 17.05 -4.42
CA ARG A 77 -7.00 17.75 -3.39
C ARG A 77 -5.77 16.95 -2.97
N ARG A 78 -5.90 15.62 -2.85
CA ARG A 78 -4.76 14.73 -2.52
C ARG A 78 -3.83 14.57 -3.71
N LEU A 79 -4.36 14.31 -4.90
CA LEU A 79 -3.56 14.15 -6.12
C LEU A 79 -2.76 15.39 -6.46
N ALA A 80 -3.29 16.59 -6.20
CA ALA A 80 -2.59 17.86 -6.44
C ALA A 80 -1.28 18.02 -5.62
N LYS A 81 -1.06 17.18 -4.60
CA LYS A 81 0.15 17.18 -3.75
C LYS A 81 1.04 15.96 -3.99
N ILE A 82 0.75 15.17 -5.03
CA ILE A 82 1.45 13.93 -5.35
C ILE A 82 2.10 14.07 -6.73
N ASP A 83 3.43 14.04 -6.76
CA ASP A 83 4.22 14.10 -8.00
C ASP A 83 4.65 12.70 -8.50
N LEU A 84 4.04 11.63 -7.96
CA LEU A 84 4.34 10.24 -8.29
C LEU A 84 3.15 9.60 -9.04
N PRO A 85 3.37 8.57 -9.86
CA PRO A 85 2.28 7.79 -10.45
C PRO A 85 1.35 7.22 -9.37
N VAL A 86 0.05 7.39 -9.59
CA VAL A 86 -1.02 6.88 -8.71
C VAL A 86 -1.94 5.96 -9.50
N VAL A 87 -2.29 4.84 -8.90
CA VAL A 87 -3.45 4.05 -9.30
C VAL A 87 -4.56 4.28 -8.27
N LEU A 88 -5.68 4.84 -8.73
CA LEU A 88 -6.91 4.96 -7.96
C LEU A 88 -7.69 3.66 -8.12
N THR A 89 -8.16 3.07 -7.03
CA THR A 89 -8.94 1.82 -7.08
C THR A 89 -10.23 1.95 -6.28
N HIS A 90 -11.13 0.99 -6.47
CA HIS A 90 -12.30 0.79 -5.61
C HIS A 90 -12.11 -0.35 -4.60
N SER A 91 -10.86 -0.79 -4.40
CA SER A 91 -10.50 -1.99 -3.66
C SER A 91 -9.98 -1.60 -2.27
N PRO A 92 -10.79 -1.58 -1.20
CA PRO A 92 -10.32 -1.25 0.15
C PRO A 92 -9.29 -2.22 0.74
N THR A 93 -9.31 -3.51 0.41
CA THR A 93 -8.44 -4.52 1.05
C THR A 93 -7.19 -4.86 0.22
N PHE A 94 -6.15 -5.44 0.83
CA PHE A 94 -4.96 -5.90 0.07
C PHE A 94 -5.30 -7.05 -0.87
N ILE A 95 -6.24 -7.93 -0.48
CA ILE A 95 -6.61 -9.06 -1.33
C ILE A 95 -7.34 -8.63 -2.58
N GLU A 96 -8.30 -7.70 -2.48
CA GLU A 96 -8.99 -7.15 -3.65
C GLU A 96 -8.00 -6.46 -4.61
N LYS A 97 -7.02 -5.72 -4.08
CA LYS A 97 -5.95 -5.12 -4.91
C LYS A 97 -5.09 -6.19 -5.59
N ALA A 98 -4.76 -7.27 -4.90
CA ALA A 98 -3.97 -8.37 -5.47
C ALA A 98 -4.75 -9.15 -6.54
N GLU A 99 -6.07 -9.28 -6.38
CA GLU A 99 -6.95 -9.88 -7.39
C GLU A 99 -7.13 -8.98 -8.60
N LEU A 100 -7.20 -7.67 -8.39
CA LEU A 100 -7.25 -6.67 -9.46
C LEU A 100 -5.90 -6.59 -10.22
N PHE A 101 -4.79 -6.78 -9.53
CA PHE A 101 -3.44 -6.73 -10.10
C PHE A 101 -2.61 -7.99 -9.78
N PRO A 102 -2.91 -9.14 -10.42
CA PRO A 102 -2.15 -10.37 -10.19
C PRO A 102 -0.64 -10.19 -10.47
N GLY A 103 0.20 -10.67 -9.56
CA GLY A 103 1.67 -10.54 -9.61
C GLY A 103 2.23 -9.21 -9.09
N ALA A 104 1.36 -8.27 -8.69
CA ALA A 104 1.77 -7.05 -8.00
C ALA A 104 2.39 -7.38 -6.64
N TRP A 105 3.41 -6.62 -6.26
CA TRP A 105 3.94 -6.63 -4.90
C TRP A 105 3.48 -5.38 -4.17
N PHE A 106 3.50 -5.40 -2.84
CA PHE A 106 3.04 -4.31 -2.03
C PHE A 106 4.12 -3.78 -1.11
N ALA A 107 4.32 -2.46 -1.07
CA ALA A 107 5.07 -1.82 0.00
C ALA A 107 4.13 -1.49 1.17
N MET A 108 4.59 -1.67 2.40
CA MET A 108 3.84 -1.32 3.60
C MET A 108 4.75 -1.08 4.80
N GLY A 109 4.21 -0.40 5.82
CA GLY A 109 4.88 -0.26 7.11
C GLY A 109 4.51 -1.38 8.09
N TYR A 110 5.32 -1.50 9.15
CA TYR A 110 5.20 -2.48 10.23
C TYR A 110 3.77 -2.65 10.76
N ASP A 111 3.10 -1.55 11.14
CA ASP A 111 1.73 -1.61 11.71
C ASP A 111 0.69 -2.14 10.71
N THR A 112 0.91 -1.94 9.42
CA THR A 112 0.03 -2.48 8.38
C THR A 112 0.28 -3.97 8.16
N ALA A 113 1.53 -4.44 8.26
CA ALA A 113 1.84 -5.86 8.21
C ALA A 113 1.21 -6.62 9.39
N ILE A 114 1.27 -6.05 10.61
CA ILE A 114 0.57 -6.63 11.78
C ILE A 114 -0.93 -6.76 11.51
N ARG A 115 -1.58 -5.68 11.03
CA ARG A 115 -3.02 -5.72 10.74
C ARG A 115 -3.41 -6.72 9.65
N LEU A 116 -2.56 -6.92 8.65
CA LEU A 116 -2.78 -7.92 7.60
C LEU A 116 -2.79 -9.35 8.17
N LEU A 117 -2.04 -9.60 9.24
CA LEU A 117 -1.89 -10.90 9.89
C LEU A 117 -2.77 -11.05 11.15
N ASP A 118 -3.55 -10.04 11.50
CA ASP A 118 -4.38 -10.05 12.70
C ASP A 118 -5.78 -10.63 12.38
N PRO A 119 -6.18 -11.74 13.05
CA PRO A 119 -7.49 -12.36 12.87
C PRO A 119 -8.69 -11.44 13.11
N LYS A 120 -8.50 -10.33 13.84
CA LYS A 120 -9.52 -9.28 14.02
C LYS A 120 -9.95 -8.65 12.69
N TYR A 121 -9.02 -8.53 11.73
CA TYR A 121 -9.28 -7.95 10.42
C TYR A 121 -9.52 -9.04 9.36
N HIS A 122 -8.92 -10.21 9.54
CA HIS A 122 -8.98 -11.32 8.58
C HIS A 122 -9.23 -12.65 9.29
N PRO A 123 -10.49 -13.14 9.38
CA PRO A 123 -10.84 -14.32 10.18
C PRO A 123 -10.04 -15.60 9.85
N ASP A 124 -9.63 -15.77 8.59
CA ASP A 124 -8.78 -16.90 8.15
C ASP A 124 -7.52 -16.37 7.45
N VAL A 125 -6.56 -15.91 8.27
CA VAL A 125 -5.24 -15.42 7.82
C VAL A 125 -4.52 -16.47 6.94
N PRO A 126 -4.46 -17.77 7.31
CA PRO A 126 -3.83 -18.76 6.44
C PRO A 126 -4.46 -18.87 5.04
N ALA A 127 -5.79 -18.82 4.92
CA ALA A 127 -6.45 -18.82 3.61
C ALA A 127 -6.13 -17.57 2.80
N LEU A 128 -6.11 -16.41 3.45
CA LEU A 128 -5.70 -15.13 2.85
C LEU A 128 -4.26 -15.20 2.30
N LEU A 129 -3.31 -15.71 3.09
CA LEU A 129 -1.91 -15.83 2.68
C LEU A 129 -1.73 -16.83 1.53
N ARG A 130 -2.44 -17.97 1.54
CA ARG A 130 -2.46 -18.90 0.39
C ARG A 130 -2.95 -18.21 -0.87
N ARG A 131 -3.97 -17.35 -0.76
CA ARG A 131 -4.48 -16.60 -1.90
C ARG A 131 -3.43 -15.64 -2.47
N PHE A 132 -2.66 -14.96 -1.62
CA PHE A 132 -1.53 -14.13 -2.07
C PHE A 132 -0.43 -14.94 -2.78
N GLN A 133 -0.13 -16.16 -2.32
CA GLN A 133 0.81 -17.06 -3.02
C GLN A 133 0.31 -17.39 -4.43
N ILE A 134 -0.97 -17.77 -4.57
CA ILE A 134 -1.59 -18.07 -5.88
C ILE A 134 -1.51 -16.85 -6.81
N LEU A 135 -1.69 -15.65 -6.27
CA LEU A 135 -1.61 -14.38 -7.01
C LEU A 135 -0.16 -13.89 -7.21
N ALA A 136 0.86 -14.68 -6.85
CA ALA A 136 2.27 -14.32 -6.94
C ALA A 136 2.63 -12.97 -6.27
N THR A 137 1.89 -12.63 -5.21
CA THR A 137 2.04 -11.40 -4.44
C THR A 137 3.13 -11.54 -3.39
N ARG A 138 3.88 -10.46 -3.12
CA ARG A 138 4.76 -10.35 -1.95
C ARG A 138 4.64 -8.96 -1.32
N PHE A 139 5.07 -8.84 -0.07
CA PHE A 139 4.97 -7.65 0.75
C PHE A 139 6.37 -7.21 1.18
N ILE A 140 6.73 -5.98 0.86
CA ILE A 140 7.95 -5.32 1.33
C ILE A 140 7.59 -4.51 2.56
N VAL A 141 8.15 -4.88 3.70
CA VAL A 141 7.73 -4.36 5.00
C VAL A 141 8.84 -3.52 5.60
N ALA A 142 8.59 -2.22 5.73
CA ALA A 142 9.47 -1.33 6.48
C ALA A 142 9.19 -1.38 7.97
N GLY A 143 10.28 -1.42 8.73
CA GLY A 143 10.23 -1.26 10.18
C GLY A 143 9.86 0.15 10.61
N ARG A 144 9.63 0.32 11.92
CA ARG A 144 9.36 1.61 12.54
C ARG A 144 10.17 1.76 13.83
N LEU A 145 10.56 2.98 14.16
CA LEU A 145 11.03 3.28 15.51
C LEU A 145 9.83 3.49 16.44
N HIS A 146 9.78 2.77 17.56
CA HIS A 146 8.77 2.99 18.58
C HIS A 146 9.40 2.93 19.97
N ASN A 147 9.23 4.01 20.75
CA ASN A 147 9.80 4.16 22.09
C ASN A 147 11.31 3.83 22.17
N GLY A 148 12.07 4.25 21.16
CA GLY A 148 13.52 4.02 21.09
C GLY A 148 13.95 2.62 20.65
N VAL A 149 12.99 1.72 20.37
CA VAL A 149 13.26 0.37 19.87
C VAL A 149 12.81 0.28 18.41
N PHE A 150 13.70 -0.20 17.53
CA PHE A 150 13.36 -0.46 16.15
C PHE A 150 12.57 -1.76 16.04
N GLN A 151 11.37 -1.68 15.48
CA GLN A 151 10.46 -2.80 15.24
C GLN A 151 10.50 -3.13 13.76
N SER A 152 11.00 -4.32 13.42
CA SER A 152 11.19 -4.80 12.05
C SER A 152 10.34 -6.05 11.79
N LEU A 153 10.35 -6.57 10.55
CA LEU A 153 9.61 -7.77 10.18
C LEU A 153 9.92 -8.99 11.07
N GLU A 154 11.11 -9.06 11.68
CA GLU A 154 11.50 -10.15 12.60
C GLU A 154 10.62 -10.21 13.87
N HIS A 155 9.92 -9.12 14.19
CA HIS A 155 9.01 -9.01 15.34
C HIS A 155 7.55 -9.26 14.94
N VAL A 156 7.28 -9.63 13.69
CA VAL A 156 5.93 -9.92 13.20
C VAL A 156 5.68 -11.44 13.23
N ASP A 157 4.60 -11.84 13.88
CA ASP A 157 4.16 -13.24 13.93
C ASP A 157 3.59 -13.71 12.58
N ILE A 158 4.48 -14.16 11.69
CA ILE A 158 4.08 -14.73 10.39
C ILE A 158 3.74 -16.21 10.57
N PRO A 159 2.57 -16.68 10.08
CA PRO A 159 2.25 -18.10 10.12
C PRO A 159 3.28 -18.94 9.36
N LYS A 160 3.68 -20.08 9.94
CA LYS A 160 4.72 -20.97 9.39
C LYS A 160 4.41 -21.36 7.94
N GLY A 161 5.40 -21.24 7.06
CA GLY A 161 5.31 -21.57 5.63
C GLY A 161 4.89 -20.41 4.72
N PHE A 162 4.70 -19.21 5.27
CA PHE A 162 4.36 -17.99 4.54
C PHE A 162 5.43 -16.89 4.63
N GLU A 163 6.58 -17.17 5.25
CA GLU A 163 7.66 -16.22 5.48
C GLU A 163 8.14 -15.59 4.16
N GLU A 164 8.21 -16.37 3.08
CA GLU A 164 8.63 -15.88 1.75
C GLU A 164 7.70 -14.84 1.12
N LEU A 165 6.47 -14.69 1.62
CA LEU A 165 5.57 -13.62 1.19
C LEU A 165 6.07 -12.25 1.68
N PHE A 166 6.88 -12.20 2.73
CA PHE A 166 7.27 -10.96 3.38
C PHE A 166 8.78 -10.73 3.24
N ILE A 167 9.14 -9.53 2.80
CA ILE A 167 10.52 -9.12 2.56
C ILE A 167 10.80 -7.92 3.47
N PRO A 168 11.75 -8.02 4.41
CA PRO A 168 12.08 -6.90 5.27
C PRO A 168 12.79 -5.81 4.48
N VAL A 169 12.49 -4.55 4.77
CA VAL A 169 13.36 -3.43 4.40
C VAL A 169 14.44 -3.29 5.48
N PRO A 170 15.74 -3.43 5.15
CA PRO A 170 16.82 -3.21 6.11
C PRO A 170 16.79 -1.78 6.68
N GLU A 171 17.08 -1.61 7.97
CA GLU A 171 17.09 -0.29 8.61
C GLU A 171 18.09 0.66 7.93
N GLU A 172 19.23 0.14 7.48
CA GLU A 172 20.28 0.89 6.79
C GLU A 172 19.82 1.39 5.42
N LEU A 173 18.82 0.71 4.82
CA LEU A 173 18.27 1.12 3.55
C LEU A 173 17.17 2.18 3.73
N PHE A 174 16.35 2.05 4.76
CA PHE A 174 15.29 3.00 5.05
C PHE A 174 14.82 2.93 6.49
N ARG A 175 14.75 4.12 7.10
CA ARG A 175 14.07 4.39 8.36
C ARG A 175 13.34 5.71 8.24
N ALA A 176 12.08 5.74 8.68
CA ALA A 176 11.29 6.97 8.75
C ALA A 176 10.71 7.15 10.15
N ASP A 177 11.06 8.26 10.78
CA ASP A 177 10.61 8.64 12.11
C ASP A 177 9.46 9.69 12.04
N ILE A 178 8.73 9.75 10.92
CA ILE A 178 7.74 10.81 10.62
C ILE A 178 6.39 10.20 10.22
N SER A 179 5.31 10.63 10.86
CA SER A 179 3.94 10.26 10.50
C SER A 179 3.13 11.41 9.87
N SER A 180 2.18 11.09 8.98
CA SER A 180 1.28 12.10 8.40
C SER A 180 0.36 12.74 9.43
N THR A 181 0.09 12.05 10.54
CA THR A 181 -0.77 12.56 11.62
C THR A 181 -0.10 13.71 12.36
N GLU A 182 1.22 13.62 12.60
CA GLU A 182 1.99 14.73 13.18
C GLU A 182 2.01 15.94 12.25
N LEU A 183 2.18 15.72 10.93
CA LEU A 183 2.21 16.80 9.94
C LEU A 183 0.88 17.53 9.76
N ARG A 184 -0.27 16.88 10.04
CA ARG A 184 -1.58 17.54 9.99
C ARG A 184 -1.84 18.46 11.18
N ASN A 185 -1.08 18.28 12.27
CA ASN A 185 -1.23 19.04 13.51
C ASN A 185 -0.17 20.16 13.65
N GLN A 186 0.62 20.41 12.60
CA GLN A 186 1.54 21.55 12.47
C GLN A 186 0.88 22.63 11.60
#